data_AF-A0A3B9Q5I3-F1
#
_entry.id   AF-A0A3B9Q5I3-F1
#
_cell.length_a   1.000
_cell.length_b   1.000
_cell.length_c   1.000
_cell.angle_alpha   90.00
_cell.angle_beta   90.00
_cell.angle_gamma   90.00
#
_symmetry.space_group_name_H-M   'P 1'
#
loop_
_entity.id
_entity.type
_entity.pdbx_description
1 polymer ?
#
loop_
_entity_poly.entity_id
_entity_poly.type
_entity_poly.pdbx_seq_one_letter_code
_entity_poly.pdbx_strand_id
1 'polypeptide(L)' 'MRIGYVEIIALLVIVLLLFGPGRIAKVAGELGEGIKSFKEGLSDSKSESKAGAEDKTDEKTDK' A
#
# COMPACT_ATOMS: atom_id res chain seq x y z
N MET A 1 27.59 17.57 3.32
CA MET A 1 26.24 17.94 2.84
C MET A 1 25.29 16.82 3.22
N ARG A 2 24.41 17.06 4.19
CA ARG A 2 23.38 16.08 4.58
C ARG A 2 22.22 16.33 3.63
N ILE A 3 21.93 15.39 2.72
CA ILE A 3 20.68 15.42 1.96
C ILE A 3 19.58 15.37 3.02
N GLY A 4 18.94 16.51 3.24
CA GLY A 4 17.90 16.64 4.24
C GLY A 4 16.61 16.04 3.74
N TYR A 5 15.71 15.70 4.66
CA TYR A 5 14.34 15.30 4.34
C TYR A 5 13.65 16.31 3.38
N VAL A 6 14.03 17.59 3.44
CA VAL A 6 13.53 18.65 2.55
C VAL A 6 13.87 18.42 1.08
N GLU A 7 15.11 18.01 0.76
CA GLU A 7 15.51 17.71 -0.63
C GLU A 7 14.70 16.55 -1.22
N ILE A 8 14.47 15.51 -0.41
CA ILE A 8 13.72 14.32 -0.81
C ILE A 8 12.24 14.68 -1.06
N ILE A 9 11.65 15.51 -0.20
CA ILE A 9 10.28 16.01 -0.39
C ILE A 9 10.17 16.87 -1.65
N ALA A 10 11.13 17.78 -1.89
CA ALA A 10 11.13 18.60 -3.10
C ALA A 10 11.22 17.75 -4.38
N LEU A 11 12.06 16.70 -4.39
CA LEU A 11 12.13 15.74 -5.49
C LEU A 11 10.82 14.97 -5.68
N LEU A 12 10.20 14.50 -4.58
CA LEU A 12 8.90 13.82 -4.65
C LEU A 12 7.82 14.70 -5.27
N VAL A 13 7.78 15.98 -4.91
CA VAL A 13 6.82 16.94 -5.50
C VAL A 13 7.05 17.09 -7.01
N ILE A 14 8.30 17.19 -7.47
CA ILE A 14 8.62 17.26 -8.90
C ILE A 14 8.14 16.01 -9.63
N VAL A 15 8.45 14.82 -9.09
CA VAL A 15 7.99 13.54 -9.66
C VAL A 15 6.45 13.49 -9.69
N LEU A 16 5.79 13.90 -8.61
CA LEU A 16 4.33 13.93 -8.54
C LEU A 16 3.71 14.88 -9.56
N LEU A 17 4.35 16.02 -9.88
CA LEU A 17 3.89 16.94 -10.91
C LEU A 17 4.08 16.38 -12.33
N LEU A 18 5.19 15.68 -12.59
CA LEU A 18 5.47 15.07 -13.90
C LEU A 18 4.52 13.91 -14.22
N PHE A 19 4.32 13.02 -13.25
CA PHE A 19 3.47 11.85 -13.43
C PHE A 19 1.99 12.14 -13.12
N GLY A 20 1.73 13.11 -12.26
CA GLY A 20 0.39 13.44 -11.76
C GLY A 20 -0.08 12.47 -10.67
N PRO A 21 -0.87 12.94 -9.69
CA PRO A 21 -1.37 12.08 -8.61
C PRO A 21 -2.27 10.95 -9.11
N GLY A 22 -3.05 11.18 -10.18
CA GLY A 22 -3.96 10.17 -10.75
C GLY A 22 -3.25 8.96 -11.38
N ARG A 23 -2.10 9.17 -12.03
CA ARG A 23 -1.33 8.05 -12.61
C ARG A 23 -0.66 7.23 -11.52
N ILE A 24 -0.08 7.89 -10.51
CA ILE A 24 0.55 7.23 -9.37
C ILE A 24 -0.49 6.43 -8.58
N ALA A 25 -1.68 7.01 -8.29
CA ALA A 25 -2.75 6.31 -7.58
C ALA A 25 -3.25 5.08 -8.35
N LYS A 26 -3.40 5.18 -9.68
CA LYS A 26 -3.81 4.05 -10.52
C LYS A 26 -2.78 2.91 -10.48
N VAL A 27 -1.51 3.22 -10.68
CA VAL A 27 -0.42 2.21 -10.64
C VAL A 27 -0.30 1.61 -9.23
N ALA A 28 -0.36 2.43 -8.19
CA ALA A 28 -0.33 1.95 -6.81
C ALA A 28 -1.53 1.06 -6.47
N GLY A 29 -2.72 1.35 -7.02
CA GLY A 29 -3.90 0.50 -6.88
C GLY A 29 -3.71 -0.88 -7.52
N GLU A 30 -3.28 -0.91 -8.78
CA GLU A 30 -3.01 -2.15 -9.53
C GLU A 30 -1.90 -3.00 -8.85
N LEU A 31 -0.84 -2.35 -8.37
CA LEU A 31 0.22 -3.01 -7.60
C LEU A 31 -0.26 -3.46 -6.21
N GLY A 32 -1.10 -2.67 -5.56
CA GLY A 32 -1.66 -2.95 -4.24
C GLY A 32 -2.54 -4.20 -4.24
N GLU A 33 -3.38 -4.37 -5.25
CA GLU A 33 -4.17 -5.59 -5.43
C GLU A 33 -3.27 -6.80 -5.65
N GLY A 34 -2.22 -6.68 -6.48
CA GLY A 34 -1.25 -7.75 -6.68
C GLY A 34 -0.51 -8.15 -5.39
N ILE A 35 -0.07 -7.17 -4.60
CA ILE A 35 0.56 -7.41 -3.30
C ILE A 35 -0.43 -8.02 -2.31
N LYS A 36 -1.70 -7.60 -2.32
CA LYS A 36 -2.75 -8.14 -1.45
C LYS A 36 -3.02 -9.61 -1.77
N SER A 37 -3.24 -9.97 -3.03
CA SER A 37 -3.44 -11.36 -3.43
C SER A 37 -2.18 -12.22 -3.21
N PHE A 38 -0.98 -11.65 -3.38
CA PHE A 38 0.27 -12.34 -3.04
C PHE A 38 0.37 -12.61 -1.54
N LYS A 39 0.04 -11.62 -0.70
CA LYS A 39 0.01 -11.78 0.76
C LYS A 39 -1.05 -12.78 1.20
N GLU A 40 -2.25 -12.75 0.61
CA GLU A 40 -3.32 -13.70 0.88
C GLU A 40 -2.91 -15.13 0.50
N GLY A 41 -2.33 -15.34 -0.69
CA GLY A 41 -1.83 -16.66 -1.10
C GLY A 41 -0.68 -17.18 -0.22
N LEU A 42 0.24 -16.31 0.23
CA LEU A 42 1.27 -16.68 1.21
C LEU A 42 0.69 -16.97 2.60
N SER A 43 -0.33 -16.21 3.02
CA SER A 43 -1.02 -16.41 4.29
C SER A 43 -1.86 -17.67 4.28
N ASP A 44 -2.53 -18.01 3.18
CA ASP A 44 -3.33 -19.23 3.03
C ASP A 44 -2.42 -20.48 3.12
N SER A 45 -1.27 -20.45 2.44
CA SER A 45 -0.22 -21.48 2.56
C SER A 45 0.38 -21.57 3.97
N LYS A 46 0.39 -20.47 4.74
CA LYS A 46 0.82 -20.46 6.15
C LYS A 46 -0.31 -20.83 7.11
N SER A 47 -1.57 -20.64 6.71
CA SER A 47 -2.78 -20.84 7.51
C SER A 47 -3.30 -22.28 7.45
N GLU A 48 -2.95 -23.08 6.44
CA GLU A 48 -3.11 -24.55 6.51
C GLU A 48 -2.34 -25.17 7.68
N SER A 49 -1.33 -24.48 8.24
CA SER A 49 -0.62 -24.90 9.46
C SER A 49 -1.18 -24.29 10.76
N LYS A 50 -2.11 -23.32 10.71
CA LYS A 50 -2.72 -22.70 11.90
C LYS A 50 -4.15 -22.22 11.59
N ALA A 51 -5.10 -23.13 11.62
CA ALA A 51 -6.50 -22.76 11.81
C ALA A 51 -6.64 -22.04 13.17
N GLY A 52 -7.09 -20.79 13.15
CA GLY A 52 -7.54 -20.06 14.32
C GLY A 52 -6.58 -18.99 14.84
N ALA A 53 -6.70 -17.77 14.31
CA ALA A 53 -6.54 -16.53 15.05
C ALA A 53 -7.14 -15.39 14.21
N GLU A 54 -8.37 -15.01 14.57
CA GLU A 54 -8.93 -13.64 14.75
C GLU A 54 -8.00 -12.48 14.26
N ASP A 55 -8.48 -11.40 13.63
CA ASP A 55 -9.56 -10.53 14.08
C ASP A 55 -9.90 -9.45 13.02
N LYS A 56 -11.09 -8.89 13.22
CA LYS A 56 -11.82 -7.83 12.53
C LYS A 56 -11.09 -6.48 12.50
N THR A 57 -11.42 -5.65 11.51
CA THR A 57 -11.52 -4.16 11.50
C THR A 57 -11.94 -3.83 10.05
N ASP A 58 -13.10 -3.27 9.69
CA ASP A 58 -13.88 -2.21 10.32
C ASP A 58 -15.33 -2.26 9.79
N GLU A 59 -16.31 -2.24 10.70
CA GLU A 59 -17.70 -1.87 10.41
C GLU A 59 -17.88 -0.41 10.85
N LYS A 60 -18.60 0.37 10.03
CA LYS A 60 -19.31 1.63 10.34
C LYS A 60 -18.52 2.96 10.37
N THR A 61 -18.78 3.81 9.37
CA THR A 61 -19.27 5.18 9.64
C THR A 61 -20.20 5.61 8.50
N ASP A 62 -21.49 5.35 8.70
CA ASP A 62 -22.61 6.02 8.02
C ASP A 62 -23.33 6.81 9.13
N LYS A 63 -23.22 8.14 9.09
CA LYS A 63 -24.15 9.08 9.71
C LYS A 63 -24.01 10.46 9.07
#